data_AF-A0A6A6T3V0-F1
#
_entry.id   AF-A0A6A6T3V0-F1
#
_cell.length_a   1.000
_cell.length_b   1.000
_cell.length_c   1.000
_cell.angle_alpha   90.00
_cell.angle_beta   90.00
_cell.angle_gamma   90.00
#
_symmetry.space_group_name_H-M   'P 1'
#
loop_
_entity.id
_entity.type
_entity.pdbx_description
1 polymer ?
#
loop_
_entity_poly.entity_id
_entity_poly.type
_entity_poly.pdbx_seq_one_letter_code
_entity_poly.pdbx_strand_id
1 'polypeptide(L)'
;MAKQKILTYKLKRHRRGKAAPCSQEISSRLSQPAKSSRPSRPSQPSKTSHPAQPPKTSRLSRPPPSSSIQVQVPRLQEMAFPPIWSFGVSAAPEPDEFDSHPMVQNIRSSVTLYRKQSATHFALRIAIFAVEGQQYAMCAPSKSLRMKIGFTDNCTDLTYECRPVFKNGKVTKFVQVYHKKYWVNLEHILPKIFPVESAFPDTESLRGWWACNGKCFNWEGLPNELRLHILQSCVQGSEGHSDYRHALMRYYQDHRRKPGPYEVVDILGDWMYLLAASTNTRQLALKLCLEGNDRYCGGLTVLALNLPEFTDTFNRLSRHYQMVQKNGVPKRNDSKSFISARRYLDFPKQYPHLDRFATLRHGIRKIYFRLNFLDALHFWKVTDGGFKNHVNSGRRYITCDVFEKLPCLNGVKVFMPEEKWKDVAGQDGPRLWDKLDPCPRKLHRIIAKRMAEALAPYKDVQPRRFMDKREKQNFEELHDFKYQSQRFTQRDFDELYADCGGGIQLTQADLFKGCSKMSSCETLVNPVPEGRVRPRNLNSSFWPPICVCAVPCNTVWWRDFPYD
;
A
#
# COMPACT_ATOMS: atom_id res chain seq x y z
N MET A 1 -30.28 26.89 -32.17
CA MET A 1 -31.09 25.73 -32.60
C MET A 1 -30.18 24.54 -32.79
N ALA A 2 -30.62 23.37 -32.31
CA ALA A 2 -30.02 22.02 -32.41
C ALA A 2 -28.68 21.76 -31.68
N LYS A 3 -28.46 20.67 -30.94
CA LYS A 3 -29.30 19.70 -30.20
C LYS A 3 -28.30 18.85 -29.39
N GLN A 4 -28.35 18.90 -28.06
CA GLN A 4 -27.59 17.99 -27.17
C GLN A 4 -28.26 16.61 -27.16
N LYS A 5 -27.47 15.54 -27.34
CA LYS A 5 -27.90 14.15 -27.13
C LYS A 5 -27.50 13.70 -25.71
N ILE A 6 -28.52 13.50 -24.87
CA ILE A 6 -28.42 12.82 -23.57
C ILE A 6 -28.65 11.32 -23.82
N LEU A 7 -27.72 10.49 -23.36
CA LEU A 7 -27.85 9.03 -23.41
C LEU A 7 -28.16 8.50 -22.01
N THR A 8 -29.43 8.15 -21.78
CA THR A 8 -29.91 7.45 -20.59
C THR A 8 -29.79 5.94 -20.76
N TYR A 9 -29.06 5.26 -19.87
CA TYR A 9 -29.03 3.80 -19.79
C TYR A 9 -30.15 3.28 -18.87
N LYS A 10 -31.01 2.41 -19.42
CA LYS A 10 -32.08 1.67 -18.72
C LYS A 10 -31.52 0.40 -18.05
N LEU A 11 -31.68 0.29 -16.74
CA LEU A 11 -31.48 -0.94 -15.97
C LEU A 11 -32.68 -1.89 -16.14
N LYS A 12 -32.45 -3.06 -16.76
CA LYS A 12 -33.41 -4.18 -16.84
C LYS A 12 -33.34 -5.00 -15.54
N ARG A 13 -34.40 -4.95 -14.74
CA ARG A 13 -34.69 -5.89 -13.64
C ARG A 13 -35.25 -7.19 -14.21
N HIS A 14 -34.61 -8.33 -13.92
CA HIS A 14 -35.24 -9.64 -14.06
C HIS A 14 -35.86 -10.07 -12.72
N ARG A 15 -37.19 -10.13 -12.69
CA ARG A 15 -38.00 -10.85 -11.70
C ARG A 15 -38.27 -12.27 -12.23
N ARG A 16 -38.14 -13.28 -11.37
CA ARG A 16 -38.91 -14.53 -11.43
C ARG A 16 -39.28 -14.96 -10.00
N GLY A 17 -40.57 -14.88 -9.67
CA GLY A 17 -41.26 -15.81 -8.77
C GLY A 17 -42.08 -16.76 -9.65
N LYS A 18 -42.78 -17.82 -9.23
CA LYS A 18 -43.23 -18.47 -7.98
C LYS A 18 -43.42 -19.97 -8.36
N ALA A 19 -43.51 -20.98 -7.50
CA ALA A 19 -44.68 -21.31 -6.67
C ALA A 19 -44.42 -22.56 -5.79
N ALA A 20 -45.13 -22.64 -4.66
CA ALA A 20 -45.34 -23.77 -3.73
C ALA A 20 -46.54 -24.64 -4.24
N PRO A 21 -47.20 -25.59 -3.50
CA PRO A 21 -47.16 -25.96 -2.06
C PRO A 21 -47.31 -27.48 -1.72
N CYS A 22 -47.31 -27.84 -0.41
CA CYS A 22 -48.24 -28.77 0.31
C CYS A 22 -47.60 -29.19 1.68
N SER A 23 -47.93 -28.62 2.85
CA SER A 23 -48.94 -28.96 3.89
C SER A 23 -48.94 -30.38 4.52
N GLN A 24 -48.68 -30.43 5.85
CA GLN A 24 -49.39 -31.11 6.97
C GLN A 24 -48.38 -31.37 8.12
N GLU A 25 -48.40 -30.68 9.27
CA GLU A 25 -49.31 -30.72 10.45
C GLU A 25 -49.13 -31.90 11.43
N ILE A 26 -49.40 -31.58 12.72
CA ILE A 26 -49.48 -32.40 13.96
C ILE A 26 -48.17 -32.36 14.79
N SER A 27 -48.00 -31.58 15.87
CA SER A 27 -48.76 -31.23 17.09
C SER A 27 -48.31 -32.00 18.35
N SER A 28 -47.78 -31.22 19.31
CA SER A 28 -48.04 -31.20 20.77
C SER A 28 -47.76 -32.43 21.67
N ARG A 29 -47.00 -32.19 22.76
CA ARG A 29 -47.32 -32.35 24.22
C ARG A 29 -46.00 -32.27 25.04
N LEU A 30 -45.76 -31.32 25.97
CA LEU A 30 -46.23 -31.23 27.38
C LEU A 30 -46.04 -32.58 28.13
N SER A 31 -45.38 -32.76 29.29
CA SER A 31 -45.13 -31.93 30.48
C SER A 31 -44.13 -32.64 31.43
N GLN A 32 -43.28 -31.86 32.13
CA GLN A 32 -42.65 -31.95 33.49
C GLN A 32 -42.55 -33.29 34.35
N PRO A 33 -42.17 -33.27 35.66
CA PRO A 33 -40.79 -33.38 36.19
C PRO A 33 -40.60 -34.41 37.36
N ALA A 34 -39.36 -34.75 37.77
CA ALA A 34 -39.01 -35.32 39.11
C ALA A 34 -37.47 -35.27 39.31
N LYS A 35 -36.88 -34.61 40.32
CA LYS A 35 -36.66 -34.95 41.76
C LYS A 35 -35.75 -36.17 42.05
N SER A 36 -34.56 -35.91 42.62
CA SER A 36 -33.89 -36.60 43.77
C SER A 36 -32.42 -36.10 43.84
N SER A 37 -31.92 -35.39 44.87
CA SER A 37 -31.62 -35.70 46.28
C SER A 37 -30.31 -36.48 46.57
N ARG A 38 -29.24 -35.73 46.94
CA ARG A 38 -28.19 -35.96 47.98
C ARG A 38 -27.31 -37.25 47.91
N PRO A 39 -26.18 -37.39 48.66
CA PRO A 39 -25.68 -36.58 49.78
C PRO A 39 -24.18 -36.18 49.75
N SER A 40 -23.84 -35.39 50.77
CA SER A 40 -22.55 -34.84 51.20
C SER A 40 -21.84 -35.67 52.29
N ARG A 41 -20.50 -35.43 52.44
CA ARG A 41 -19.55 -35.60 53.59
C ARG A 41 -18.41 -36.63 53.37
N PRO A 42 -17.27 -36.57 54.11
CA PRO A 42 -16.85 -35.61 55.15
C PRO A 42 -15.43 -35.02 55.01
N SER A 43 -15.21 -33.95 55.77
CA SER A 43 -13.94 -33.36 56.21
C SER A 43 -13.32 -34.11 57.40
N GLN A 44 -11.98 -34.16 57.54
CA GLN A 44 -11.21 -34.13 58.82
C GLN A 44 -9.66 -34.15 58.57
N PRO A 45 -8.80 -33.84 59.57
CA PRO A 45 -7.71 -32.86 59.47
C PRO A 45 -6.29 -33.41 59.69
N SER A 46 -5.25 -32.58 59.55
CA SER A 46 -4.10 -32.58 60.49
C SER A 46 -3.16 -31.39 60.29
N LYS A 47 -2.61 -30.96 61.43
CA LYS A 47 -1.65 -29.88 61.66
C LYS A 47 -0.23 -30.34 61.32
N THR A 48 0.68 -29.43 60.97
CA THR A 48 1.99 -29.26 61.64
C THR A 48 2.79 -28.09 61.04
N SER A 49 3.74 -27.62 61.83
CA SER A 49 4.28 -26.27 61.95
C SER A 49 5.77 -26.18 61.59
N HIS A 50 6.15 -25.06 60.96
CA HIS A 50 7.49 -24.38 60.97
C HIS A 50 8.74 -25.13 60.44
N PRO A 51 9.87 -24.45 60.12
CA PRO A 51 10.16 -23.00 60.16
C PRO A 51 10.73 -22.40 58.84
N ALA A 52 10.85 -21.07 58.86
CA ALA A 52 11.43 -20.22 57.85
C ALA A 52 12.94 -20.44 57.65
N GLN A 53 13.41 -20.31 56.40
CA GLN A 53 14.82 -20.13 56.04
C GLN A 53 15.01 -18.88 55.17
N PRO A 54 16.20 -18.23 55.26
CA PRO A 54 16.43 -16.86 54.83
C PRO A 54 16.57 -16.69 53.30
N PRO A 55 16.40 -15.47 52.77
CA PRO A 55 16.48 -15.20 51.34
C PRO A 55 17.93 -15.33 50.85
N LYS A 56 18.15 -16.26 49.91
CA LYS A 56 19.40 -16.37 49.16
C LYS A 56 19.55 -15.19 48.20
N THR A 57 20.76 -14.67 48.22
CA THR A 57 21.32 -13.57 47.45
C THR A 57 21.11 -13.71 45.94
N SER A 58 20.93 -12.54 45.32
CA SER A 58 20.80 -12.28 43.89
C SER A 58 21.92 -12.91 43.06
N ARG A 59 21.61 -13.97 42.31
CA ARG A 59 22.39 -14.35 41.12
C ARG A 59 21.83 -13.61 39.91
N LEU A 60 22.63 -12.66 39.44
CA LEU A 60 22.58 -12.08 38.09
C LEU A 60 22.32 -13.20 37.07
N SER A 61 21.11 -13.21 36.51
CA SER A 61 20.75 -14.09 35.42
C SER A 61 21.47 -13.60 34.16
N ARG A 62 22.42 -14.39 33.69
CA ARG A 62 22.99 -14.28 32.34
C ARG A 62 21.84 -14.19 31.31
N PRO A 63 21.93 -13.31 30.31
CA PRO A 63 20.97 -13.33 29.21
C PRO A 63 21.07 -14.68 28.48
N PRO A 64 19.94 -15.25 28.03
CA PRO A 64 19.95 -16.47 27.23
C PRO A 64 20.71 -16.22 25.93
N PRO A 65 21.43 -17.23 25.39
CA PRO A 65 22.02 -17.11 24.07
C PRO A 65 20.89 -16.92 23.06
N SER A 66 20.92 -15.77 22.38
CA SER A 66 20.03 -15.48 21.26
C SER A 66 20.25 -16.55 20.20
N SER A 67 19.28 -17.44 20.04
CA SER A 67 19.17 -18.29 18.88
C SER A 67 19.26 -17.41 17.64
N SER A 68 20.28 -17.71 16.85
CA SER A 68 20.51 -17.18 15.52
C SER A 68 19.31 -17.49 14.64
N ILE A 69 18.33 -16.58 14.61
CA ILE A 69 17.46 -16.44 13.45
C ILE A 69 18.37 -15.89 12.35
N GLN A 70 19.00 -16.81 11.61
CA GLN A 70 19.39 -16.51 10.24
C GLN A 70 18.12 -16.06 9.54
N VAL A 71 18.00 -14.76 9.31
CA VAL A 71 17.06 -14.24 8.31
C VAL A 71 17.60 -14.74 6.98
N GLN A 72 17.20 -15.94 6.60
CA GLN A 72 17.16 -16.34 5.21
C GLN A 72 16.20 -15.35 4.55
N VAL A 73 16.76 -14.33 3.89
CA VAL A 73 16.08 -13.71 2.77
C VAL A 73 15.84 -14.87 1.80
N PRO A 74 14.59 -15.21 1.44
CA PRO A 74 14.36 -16.23 0.43
C PRO A 74 15.13 -15.80 -0.82
N ARG A 75 16.07 -16.63 -1.27
CA ARG A 75 16.56 -16.55 -2.64
C ARG A 75 15.32 -16.69 -3.51
N LEU A 76 14.95 -15.62 -4.21
CA LEU A 76 14.08 -15.65 -5.39
C LEU A 76 14.85 -16.30 -6.56
N GLN A 77 15.46 -17.45 -6.32
CA GLN A 77 15.94 -18.36 -7.35
C GLN A 77 15.04 -19.58 -7.23
N GLU A 78 14.56 -20.08 -8.37
CA GLU A 78 13.56 -21.16 -8.51
C GLU A 78 12.09 -20.71 -8.48
N MET A 79 11.77 -19.68 -9.27
CA MET A 79 10.61 -19.79 -10.14
C MET A 79 11.13 -19.79 -11.57
N ALA A 80 11.35 -20.98 -12.11
CA ALA A 80 11.53 -21.15 -13.54
C ALA A 80 10.27 -20.58 -14.21
N PHE A 81 10.45 -19.57 -15.06
CA PHE A 81 9.37 -19.10 -15.92
C PHE A 81 8.91 -20.28 -16.79
N PRO A 82 7.63 -20.66 -16.81
CA PRO A 82 7.11 -21.32 -17.99
C PRO A 82 7.25 -20.31 -19.14
N PRO A 83 7.76 -20.70 -20.32
CA PRO A 83 7.78 -19.82 -21.46
C PRO A 83 6.34 -19.36 -21.73
N ILE A 84 6.10 -18.03 -21.70
CA ILE A 84 4.82 -17.41 -22.03
C ILE A 84 4.65 -17.43 -23.55
N TRP A 85 4.79 -18.60 -24.18
CA TRP A 85 4.47 -18.89 -25.58
C TRP A 85 4.26 -20.41 -25.68
N SER A 86 3.15 -20.91 -25.18
CA SER A 86 2.57 -22.17 -25.65
C SER A 86 1.23 -21.87 -26.33
N PHE A 87 1.32 -21.13 -27.46
CA PHE A 87 0.30 -21.30 -28.49
C PHE A 87 0.30 -22.76 -28.89
N GLY A 88 -0.88 -23.37 -28.93
CA GLY A 88 -1.06 -24.78 -29.23
C GLY A 88 -0.24 -25.20 -30.43
N VAL A 89 0.73 -26.08 -30.20
CA VAL A 89 1.47 -26.77 -31.26
C VAL A 89 0.48 -27.74 -31.87
N SER A 90 -0.30 -27.25 -32.84
CA SER A 90 -0.70 -28.09 -33.95
C SER A 90 0.60 -28.56 -34.62
N ALA A 91 0.68 -29.84 -34.94
CA ALA A 91 1.87 -30.48 -35.52
C ALA A 91 2.53 -29.54 -36.54
N ALA A 92 3.82 -29.24 -36.33
CA ALA A 92 4.56 -28.40 -37.24
C ALA A 92 4.43 -29.01 -38.66
N PRO A 93 4.02 -28.24 -39.68
CA PRO A 93 4.10 -28.72 -41.04
C PRO A 93 5.55 -29.15 -41.30
N GLU A 94 5.73 -30.30 -41.94
CA GLU A 94 7.03 -30.76 -42.45
C GLU A 94 7.76 -29.55 -43.05
N PRO A 95 9.00 -29.25 -42.65
CA PRO A 95 9.68 -28.05 -43.11
C PRO A 95 9.82 -28.13 -44.63
N ASP A 96 9.12 -27.25 -45.36
CA ASP A 96 9.21 -27.13 -46.82
C ASP A 96 10.70 -27.14 -47.24
N GLU A 97 11.03 -27.84 -48.32
CA GLU A 97 12.43 -27.97 -48.80
C GLU A 97 13.11 -26.60 -48.99
N PHE A 98 12.32 -25.58 -49.32
CA PHE A 98 12.76 -24.17 -49.39
C PHE A 98 13.25 -23.63 -48.04
N ASP A 99 12.53 -23.92 -46.96
CA ASP A 99 12.82 -23.40 -45.63
C ASP A 99 14.11 -23.97 -45.05
N SER A 100 14.46 -25.19 -45.44
CA SER A 100 15.66 -25.89 -45.00
C SER A 100 16.91 -25.55 -45.82
N HIS A 101 16.76 -24.83 -46.95
CA HIS A 101 17.87 -24.59 -47.85
C HIS A 101 18.93 -23.62 -47.25
N PRO A 102 20.24 -23.97 -47.21
CA PRO A 102 21.28 -23.17 -46.55
C PRO A 102 21.39 -21.72 -47.05
N MET A 103 21.16 -21.48 -48.34
CA MET A 103 21.17 -20.13 -48.89
C MET A 103 19.97 -19.30 -48.42
N VAL A 104 18.79 -19.90 -48.26
CA VAL A 104 17.59 -19.22 -47.76
C VAL A 104 17.81 -18.85 -46.30
N GLN A 105 18.47 -19.71 -45.52
CA GLN A 105 18.87 -19.41 -44.15
C GLN A 105 19.86 -18.22 -44.06
N ASN A 106 20.82 -18.12 -44.99
CA ASN A 106 21.70 -16.96 -45.07
C ASN A 106 20.94 -15.68 -45.43
N ILE A 107 19.97 -15.73 -46.34
CA ILE A 107 19.11 -14.59 -46.69
C ILE A 107 18.27 -14.16 -45.50
N ARG A 108 17.61 -15.11 -44.83
CA ARG A 108 16.87 -14.87 -43.59
C ARG A 108 17.74 -14.22 -42.52
N SER A 109 18.98 -14.69 -42.39
CA SER A 109 19.96 -14.10 -41.46
C SER A 109 20.30 -12.66 -41.81
N SER A 110 20.57 -12.34 -43.09
CA SER A 110 20.82 -10.97 -43.55
C SER A 110 19.61 -10.05 -43.36
N VAL A 111 18.40 -10.51 -43.69
CA VAL A 111 17.16 -9.75 -43.45
C VAL A 111 16.93 -9.55 -41.95
N THR A 112 17.18 -10.57 -41.14
CA THR A 112 17.08 -10.47 -39.67
C THR A 112 18.07 -9.45 -39.11
N LEU A 113 19.31 -9.43 -39.60
CA LEU A 113 20.31 -8.44 -39.21
C LEU A 113 19.86 -7.02 -39.59
N TYR A 114 19.31 -6.85 -40.79
CA TYR A 114 18.75 -5.58 -41.24
C TYR A 114 17.59 -5.12 -40.34
N ARG A 115 16.63 -6.01 -40.05
CA ARG A 115 15.49 -5.74 -39.14
C ARG A 115 15.91 -5.42 -37.71
N LYS A 116 17.06 -5.90 -37.24
CA LYS A 116 17.58 -5.63 -35.89
C LYS A 116 18.24 -4.26 -35.73
N GLN A 117 18.53 -3.54 -36.82
CA GLN A 117 19.24 -2.25 -36.76
C GLN A 117 18.48 -1.19 -35.96
N SER A 118 17.17 -1.07 -36.16
CA SER A 118 16.29 -0.23 -35.35
C SER A 118 14.87 -0.79 -35.31
N ALA A 119 14.02 -0.29 -34.42
CA ALA A 119 12.64 -0.76 -34.35
C ALA A 119 11.83 -0.40 -35.62
N THR A 120 12.17 0.69 -36.30
CA THR A 120 11.58 1.06 -37.58
C THR A 120 11.94 0.06 -38.68
N HIS A 121 13.18 -0.46 -38.68
CA HIS A 121 13.56 -1.56 -39.58
C HIS A 121 12.78 -2.85 -39.27
N PHE A 122 12.51 -3.10 -37.98
CA PHE A 122 11.75 -4.27 -37.57
C PHE A 122 10.29 -4.21 -38.04
N ALA A 123 9.71 -3.00 -38.08
CA ALA A 123 8.33 -2.72 -38.48
C ALA A 123 8.06 -2.96 -39.97
N LEU A 124 9.09 -3.00 -40.83
CA LEU A 124 8.96 -3.34 -42.25
C LEU A 124 8.45 -4.78 -42.48
N ARG A 125 8.46 -5.65 -41.45
CA ARG A 125 7.92 -7.03 -41.49
C ARG A 125 8.32 -7.84 -42.75
N ILE A 126 9.53 -7.61 -43.28
CA ILE A 126 10.03 -8.25 -44.51
C ILE A 126 9.97 -9.78 -44.36
N ALA A 127 9.17 -10.42 -45.22
CA ALA A 127 9.06 -11.87 -45.34
C ALA A 127 9.72 -12.35 -46.64
N ILE A 128 10.18 -13.59 -46.61
CA ILE A 128 10.89 -14.24 -47.71
C ILE A 128 10.08 -15.46 -48.13
N PHE A 129 9.77 -15.58 -49.41
CA PHE A 129 8.96 -16.66 -49.95
C PHE A 129 9.59 -17.27 -51.22
N ALA A 130 9.23 -18.52 -51.47
CA ALA A 130 9.55 -19.24 -52.70
C ALA A 130 8.74 -18.67 -53.87
N VAL A 131 9.38 -18.51 -55.03
CA VAL A 131 8.69 -18.14 -56.26
C VAL A 131 8.07 -19.41 -56.86
N GLU A 132 6.78 -19.36 -57.17
CA GLU A 132 6.06 -20.49 -57.75
C GLU A 132 6.75 -21.02 -59.02
N GLY A 133 6.78 -22.36 -59.16
CA GLY A 133 7.36 -23.04 -60.32
C GLY A 133 8.90 -23.19 -60.30
N GLN A 134 9.59 -22.75 -59.25
CA GLN A 134 11.02 -23.01 -59.08
C GLN A 134 11.28 -24.26 -58.22
N GLN A 135 12.06 -25.20 -58.74
CA GLN A 135 12.54 -26.34 -57.95
C GLN A 135 13.72 -25.91 -57.08
N TYR A 136 13.58 -26.10 -55.77
CA TYR A 136 14.60 -25.81 -54.77
C TYR A 136 15.21 -27.10 -54.25
N ALA A 137 15.88 -27.85 -55.13
CA ALA A 137 16.54 -29.08 -54.72
C ALA A 137 17.57 -28.79 -53.60
N MET A 138 17.62 -29.67 -52.59
CA MET A 138 18.60 -29.65 -51.51
C MET A 138 20.00 -30.00 -52.02
N CYS A 139 20.56 -29.14 -52.87
CA CYS A 139 21.91 -29.28 -53.40
C CYS A 139 22.89 -28.48 -52.54
N ALA A 140 24.10 -29.02 -52.40
CA ALA A 140 25.19 -28.27 -51.77
C ALA A 140 25.39 -26.93 -52.50
N PRO A 141 25.52 -25.80 -51.78
CA PRO A 141 25.68 -24.49 -52.41
C PRO A 141 26.89 -24.48 -53.35
N SER A 142 26.64 -24.29 -54.65
CA SER A 142 27.64 -24.25 -55.72
C SER A 142 27.80 -22.85 -56.29
N LYS A 143 28.92 -22.57 -56.98
CA LYS A 143 29.15 -21.25 -57.61
C LYS A 143 28.16 -20.93 -58.72
N SER A 144 27.59 -21.97 -59.35
CA SER A 144 26.56 -21.85 -60.39
C SER A 144 25.15 -21.74 -59.83
N LEU A 145 24.94 -21.97 -58.53
CA LEU A 145 23.61 -21.90 -57.92
C LEU A 145 23.01 -20.49 -58.07
N ARG A 146 21.80 -20.45 -58.61
CA ARG A 146 20.96 -19.25 -58.75
C ARG A 146 19.55 -19.60 -58.31
N MET A 147 18.98 -18.81 -57.40
CA MET A 147 17.60 -19.02 -56.95
C MET A 147 16.83 -17.71 -57.07
N LYS A 148 15.62 -17.73 -57.61
CA LYS A 148 14.72 -16.57 -57.52
C LYS A 148 14.00 -16.65 -56.19
N ILE A 149 13.99 -15.53 -55.49
CA ILE A 149 13.49 -15.43 -54.12
C ILE A 149 12.61 -14.19 -54.06
N GLY A 150 11.41 -14.38 -53.54
CA GLY A 150 10.46 -13.33 -53.26
C GLY A 150 10.78 -12.66 -51.92
N PHE A 151 10.72 -11.34 -51.91
CA PHE A 151 10.76 -10.49 -50.73
C PHE A 151 9.47 -9.70 -50.72
N THR A 152 8.72 -9.80 -49.63
CA THR A 152 7.47 -9.07 -49.46
C THR A 152 7.52 -8.26 -48.18
N ASP A 153 7.02 -7.03 -48.23
CA ASP A 153 6.51 -6.34 -47.05
C ASP A 153 4.99 -6.18 -47.17
N ASN A 154 4.34 -5.50 -46.22
CA ASN A 154 2.89 -5.31 -46.28
C ASN A 154 2.39 -4.50 -47.51
N CYS A 155 3.29 -3.95 -48.34
CA CYS A 155 2.98 -3.00 -49.41
C CYS A 155 3.58 -3.37 -50.78
N THR A 156 4.64 -4.19 -50.82
CA THR A 156 5.47 -4.43 -51.99
C THR A 156 5.94 -5.87 -52.05
N ASP A 157 5.74 -6.49 -53.22
CA ASP A 157 6.23 -7.84 -53.53
C ASP A 157 7.29 -7.74 -54.62
N LEU A 158 8.50 -8.18 -54.30
CA LEU A 158 9.66 -8.07 -55.19
C LEU A 158 10.35 -9.41 -55.32
N THR A 159 10.68 -9.77 -56.56
CA THR A 159 11.39 -11.01 -56.84
C THR A 159 12.79 -10.69 -57.34
N TYR A 160 13.80 -11.31 -56.73
CA TYR A 160 15.18 -11.18 -57.18
C TYR A 160 15.87 -12.52 -57.35
N GLU A 161 16.84 -12.55 -58.28
CA GLU A 161 17.75 -13.68 -58.42
C GLU A 161 18.91 -13.53 -57.43
N CYS A 162 19.13 -14.56 -56.62
CA CYS A 162 20.10 -14.61 -55.54
C CYS A 162 21.16 -15.69 -55.80
N ARG A 163 22.40 -15.43 -55.38
CA ARG A 163 23.51 -16.39 -55.43
C ARG A 163 24.39 -16.36 -54.17
N PRO A 164 25.01 -17.49 -53.79
CA PRO A 164 25.94 -17.50 -52.67
C PRO A 164 27.30 -16.91 -53.06
N VAL A 165 27.98 -16.27 -52.11
CA VAL A 165 29.35 -15.75 -52.29
C VAL A 165 30.37 -16.77 -51.77
N PHE A 166 31.44 -16.98 -52.52
CA PHE A 166 32.51 -17.92 -52.16
C PHE A 166 33.83 -17.17 -51.93
N LYS A 167 34.56 -17.56 -50.88
CA LYS A 167 35.93 -17.10 -50.61
C LYS A 167 36.82 -18.31 -50.39
N ASN A 168 37.93 -18.39 -51.13
CA ASN A 168 38.87 -19.53 -51.08
C ASN A 168 38.17 -20.90 -51.25
N GLY A 169 37.19 -20.97 -52.15
CA GLY A 169 36.42 -22.18 -52.42
C GLY A 169 35.33 -22.53 -51.38
N LYS A 170 35.24 -21.80 -50.25
CA LYS A 170 34.23 -22.02 -49.21
C LYS A 170 33.07 -21.04 -49.34
N VAL A 171 31.86 -21.52 -49.10
CA VAL A 171 30.64 -20.70 -49.06
C VAL A 171 30.69 -19.76 -47.87
N THR A 172 30.45 -18.48 -48.13
CA THR A 172 30.35 -17.44 -47.09
C THR A 172 28.89 -17.27 -46.66
N LYS A 173 28.66 -16.52 -45.59
CA LYS A 173 27.31 -16.14 -45.13
C LYS A 173 26.65 -15.07 -46.01
N PHE A 174 27.41 -14.45 -46.92
CA PHE A 174 26.91 -13.37 -47.76
C PHE A 174 26.19 -13.91 -48.99
N VAL A 175 25.11 -13.23 -49.36
CA VAL A 175 24.32 -13.51 -50.54
C VAL A 175 24.34 -12.27 -51.44
N GLN A 176 24.47 -12.50 -52.74
CA GLN A 176 24.38 -11.46 -53.75
C GLN A 176 23.05 -11.56 -54.48
N VAL A 177 22.51 -10.40 -54.81
CA VAL A 177 21.25 -10.20 -55.50
C VAL A 177 21.55 -9.56 -56.86
N TYR A 178 20.94 -10.06 -57.92
CA TYR A 178 21.05 -9.47 -59.24
C TYR A 178 20.15 -8.25 -59.34
N HIS A 179 20.75 -7.06 -59.44
CA HIS A 179 20.04 -5.78 -59.47
C HIS A 179 20.68 -4.85 -60.49
N LYS A 180 19.88 -4.27 -61.39
CA LYS A 180 20.32 -3.32 -62.45
C LYS A 180 21.53 -3.82 -63.25
N LYS A 181 21.50 -5.09 -63.69
CA LYS A 181 22.55 -5.78 -64.47
C LYS A 181 23.83 -6.15 -63.72
N TYR A 182 23.94 -5.90 -62.41
CA TYR A 182 25.11 -6.25 -61.61
C TYR A 182 24.72 -7.09 -60.38
N TRP A 183 25.69 -7.83 -59.84
CA TRP A 183 25.53 -8.58 -58.60
C TRP A 183 25.93 -7.72 -57.40
N VAL A 184 25.00 -7.44 -56.51
CA VAL A 184 25.18 -6.58 -55.33
C VAL A 184 24.92 -7.38 -54.06
N ASN A 185 25.70 -7.16 -53.00
CA ASN A 185 25.46 -7.84 -51.73
C ASN A 185 24.06 -7.47 -51.17
N LEU A 186 23.36 -8.47 -50.65
CA LEU A 186 22.00 -8.33 -50.10
C LEU A 186 21.93 -7.22 -49.03
N GLU A 187 22.94 -7.12 -48.18
CA GLU A 187 23.01 -6.11 -47.12
C GLU A 187 23.02 -4.66 -47.66
N HIS A 188 23.54 -4.43 -48.87
CA HIS A 188 23.57 -3.10 -49.50
C HIS A 188 22.30 -2.79 -50.29
N ILE A 189 21.54 -3.81 -50.68
CA ILE A 189 20.32 -3.63 -51.47
C ILE A 189 19.07 -3.50 -50.58
N LEU A 190 19.05 -4.16 -49.41
CA LEU A 190 17.93 -4.09 -48.47
C LEU A 190 17.51 -2.65 -48.11
N PRO A 191 18.42 -1.72 -47.76
CA PRO A 191 18.03 -0.33 -47.47
C PRO A 191 17.46 0.44 -48.66
N LYS A 192 17.76 0.02 -49.90
CA LYS A 192 17.27 0.67 -51.12
C LYS A 192 15.90 0.15 -51.54
N ILE A 193 15.63 -1.11 -51.24
CA ILE A 193 14.37 -1.77 -51.59
C ILE A 193 13.31 -1.51 -50.52
N PHE A 194 13.71 -1.56 -49.25
CA PHE A 194 12.83 -1.38 -48.09
C PHE A 194 13.32 -0.20 -47.24
N PRO A 195 13.10 1.06 -47.68
CA PRO A 195 13.55 2.23 -46.94
C PRO A 195 12.79 2.38 -45.62
N VAL A 196 13.48 2.86 -44.58
CA VAL A 196 12.92 2.99 -43.22
C VAL A 196 11.77 4.01 -43.14
N GLU A 197 11.75 4.96 -44.07
CA GLU A 197 10.75 6.03 -44.16
C GLU A 197 9.33 5.51 -44.43
N SER A 198 9.19 4.28 -44.95
CA SER A 198 7.89 3.68 -45.23
C SER A 198 7.24 2.98 -44.02
N ALA A 199 7.93 2.87 -42.88
CA ALA A 199 7.44 2.14 -41.72
C ALA A 199 7.32 3.01 -40.45
N PHE A 200 6.24 2.82 -39.72
CA PHE A 200 6.04 3.38 -38.38
C PHE A 200 5.95 2.23 -37.36
N PRO A 201 6.84 2.18 -36.35
CA PRO A 201 6.83 1.10 -35.38
C PRO A 201 5.65 1.23 -34.42
N ASP A 202 4.77 0.23 -34.42
CA ASP A 202 3.74 0.07 -33.40
C ASP A 202 4.30 -0.60 -32.13
N THR A 203 3.49 -0.65 -31.07
CA THR A 203 3.89 -1.23 -29.77
C THR A 203 4.33 -2.70 -29.89
N GLU A 204 3.71 -3.47 -30.79
CA GLU A 204 4.07 -4.86 -31.03
C GLU A 204 5.44 -4.97 -31.72
N SER A 205 5.70 -4.14 -32.72
CA SER A 205 6.99 -4.07 -33.41
C SER A 205 8.11 -3.62 -32.47
N LEU A 206 7.85 -2.65 -31.60
CA LEU A 206 8.79 -2.23 -30.55
C LEU A 206 9.13 -3.40 -29.61
N ARG A 207 8.10 -4.12 -29.14
CA ARG A 207 8.27 -5.28 -28.24
C ARG A 207 9.02 -6.42 -28.93
N GLY A 208 8.65 -6.75 -30.16
CA GLY A 208 9.29 -7.80 -30.96
C GLY A 208 10.74 -7.47 -31.27
N TRP A 209 11.03 -6.23 -31.68
CA TRP A 209 12.40 -5.76 -31.89
C TRP A 209 13.22 -5.87 -30.61
N TRP A 210 12.66 -5.42 -29.48
CA TRP A 210 13.33 -5.51 -28.18
C TRP A 210 13.67 -6.95 -27.80
N ALA A 211 12.71 -7.87 -27.95
CA ALA A 211 12.90 -9.29 -27.68
C ALA A 211 13.97 -9.92 -28.60
N CYS A 212 14.00 -9.55 -29.88
CA CYS A 212 14.92 -10.11 -30.86
C CYS A 212 16.34 -9.49 -30.82
N ASN A 213 16.51 -8.27 -30.32
CA ASN A 213 17.81 -7.59 -30.29
C ASN A 213 18.77 -8.23 -29.27
N GLY A 214 18.25 -9.01 -28.31
CA GLY A 214 19.07 -9.66 -27.27
C GLY A 214 19.78 -8.66 -26.35
N LYS A 215 19.46 -7.37 -26.46
CA LYS A 215 19.96 -6.32 -25.58
C LYS A 215 19.15 -6.37 -24.28
N CYS A 216 19.86 -6.44 -23.17
CA CYS A 216 19.24 -6.30 -21.87
C CYS A 216 18.89 -4.84 -21.61
N PHE A 217 17.72 -4.59 -21.01
CA PHE A 217 17.35 -3.26 -20.56
C PHE A 217 18.31 -2.82 -19.46
N ASN A 218 19.03 -1.72 -19.68
CA ASN A 218 19.95 -1.18 -18.70
C ASN A 218 19.33 0.02 -17.99
N TRP A 219 18.83 -0.20 -16.77
CA TRP A 219 18.34 0.87 -15.91
C TRP A 219 19.43 1.92 -15.65
N GLU A 220 20.68 1.52 -15.43
CA GLU A 220 21.77 2.43 -15.07
C GLU A 220 22.16 3.37 -16.22
N GLY A 221 21.92 2.97 -17.46
CA GLY A 221 22.20 3.80 -18.64
C GLY A 221 21.19 4.93 -18.89
N LEU A 222 20.02 4.90 -18.24
CA LEU A 222 18.98 5.93 -18.45
C LEU A 222 19.23 7.20 -17.63
N PRO A 223 18.93 8.40 -18.13
CA PRO A 223 18.84 9.61 -17.31
C PRO A 223 17.82 9.46 -16.17
N ASN A 224 18.04 10.13 -15.04
CA ASN A 224 17.14 10.04 -13.87
C ASN A 224 15.70 10.45 -14.21
N GLU A 225 15.54 11.45 -15.05
CA GLU A 225 14.27 12.01 -15.50
C GLU A 225 13.47 10.97 -16.27
N LEU A 226 14.12 10.26 -17.19
CA LEU A 226 13.50 9.19 -17.97
C LEU A 226 13.13 7.99 -17.09
N ARG A 227 14.00 7.60 -16.15
CA ARG A 227 13.66 6.55 -15.17
C ARG A 227 12.44 6.93 -14.35
N LEU A 228 12.37 8.17 -13.87
CA LEU A 228 11.25 8.67 -13.08
C LEU A 228 9.96 8.64 -13.89
N HIS A 229 9.98 9.05 -15.16
CA HIS A 229 8.82 9.00 -16.04
C HIS A 229 8.34 7.57 -16.30
N ILE A 230 9.26 6.62 -16.53
CA ILE A 230 8.93 5.20 -16.67
C ILE A 230 8.29 4.69 -15.37
N LEU A 231 8.91 4.98 -14.21
CA LEU A 231 8.40 4.55 -12.91
C LEU A 231 7.00 5.13 -12.62
N GLN A 232 6.77 6.41 -12.92
CA GLN A 232 5.45 7.03 -12.78
C GLN A 232 4.43 6.32 -13.67
N SER A 233 4.79 5.97 -14.90
CA SER A 233 3.92 5.23 -15.83
C SER A 233 3.59 3.83 -15.30
N CYS A 234 4.59 3.12 -14.74
CA CYS A 234 4.39 1.81 -14.11
C CYS A 234 3.44 1.89 -12.91
N VAL A 235 3.63 2.86 -12.02
CA VAL A 235 2.76 3.08 -10.86
C VAL A 235 1.34 3.46 -11.30
N GLN A 236 1.18 4.29 -12.33
CA GLN A 236 -0.15 4.64 -12.85
C GLN A 236 -0.86 3.45 -13.50
N GLY A 237 -0.11 2.55 -14.15
CA GLY A 237 -0.66 1.35 -14.77
C GLY A 237 -1.11 0.27 -13.77
N SER A 238 -0.64 0.31 -12.52
CA SER A 238 -0.89 -0.77 -11.54
C SER A 238 -2.35 -0.88 -11.10
N GLU A 239 -3.17 0.17 -11.24
CA GLU A 239 -4.61 0.16 -10.90
C GLU A 239 -5.43 -0.81 -11.78
N GLY A 240 -4.92 -1.20 -12.95
CA GLY A 240 -5.60 -2.09 -13.90
C GLY A 240 -5.17 -3.57 -13.85
N HIS A 241 -4.15 -3.92 -13.06
CA HIS A 241 -3.58 -5.27 -13.08
C HIS A 241 -4.19 -6.15 -11.98
N SER A 242 -5.02 -7.10 -12.39
CA SER A 242 -5.73 -8.03 -11.50
C SER A 242 -4.79 -8.97 -10.77
N ASP A 243 -3.71 -9.43 -11.41
CA ASP A 243 -3.10 -10.69 -11.01
C ASP A 243 -2.33 -10.59 -9.70
N TYR A 244 -1.55 -9.52 -9.50
CA TYR A 244 -0.90 -9.27 -8.22
C TYR A 244 -1.90 -9.02 -7.10
N ARG A 245 -2.93 -8.20 -7.32
CA ARG A 245 -3.94 -7.91 -6.29
C ARG A 245 -4.69 -9.19 -5.87
N HIS A 246 -5.03 -10.05 -6.82
CA HIS A 246 -5.65 -11.35 -6.52
C HIS A 246 -4.67 -12.33 -5.85
N ALA A 247 -3.39 -12.32 -6.21
CA ALA A 247 -2.36 -13.11 -5.53
C ALA A 247 -2.12 -12.62 -4.10
N LEU A 248 -2.09 -11.31 -3.88
CA LEU A 248 -1.92 -10.69 -2.58
C LEU A 248 -3.12 -10.93 -1.67
N MET A 249 -4.33 -10.83 -2.20
CA MET A 249 -5.57 -11.16 -1.47
C MET A 249 -5.60 -12.63 -1.06
N ARG A 250 -5.19 -13.56 -1.94
CA ARG A 250 -5.03 -14.98 -1.60
C ARG A 250 -3.97 -15.18 -0.53
N TYR A 251 -2.81 -14.54 -0.68
CA TYR A 251 -1.74 -14.59 0.31
C TYR A 251 -2.22 -14.13 1.70
N TYR A 252 -3.02 -13.05 1.79
CA TYR A 252 -3.57 -12.57 3.06
C TYR A 252 -4.64 -13.48 3.66
N GLN A 253 -5.41 -14.17 2.82
CA GLN A 253 -6.36 -15.19 3.28
C GLN A 253 -5.60 -16.37 3.89
N ASP A 254 -4.49 -16.77 3.27
CA ASP A 254 -3.69 -17.91 3.70
C ASP A 254 -2.75 -17.57 4.88
N HIS A 255 -2.27 -16.33 4.96
CA HIS A 255 -1.30 -15.89 5.96
C HIS A 255 -1.89 -14.82 6.88
N ARG A 256 -2.14 -15.19 8.14
CA ARG A 256 -2.63 -14.28 9.20
C ARG A 256 -1.65 -13.14 9.55
N ARG A 257 -0.44 -13.12 8.99
CA ARG A 257 0.58 -12.08 9.22
C ARG A 257 1.01 -11.52 7.87
N LYS A 258 0.92 -10.20 7.73
CA LYS A 258 1.36 -9.49 6.52
C LYS A 258 2.90 -9.29 6.59
N PRO A 259 3.72 -10.01 5.80
CA PRO A 259 5.17 -9.86 5.85
C PRO A 259 5.59 -8.56 5.16
N GLY A 260 6.58 -7.87 5.74
CA GLY A 260 7.21 -6.73 5.09
C GLY A 260 6.30 -5.51 4.88
N PRO A 261 6.77 -4.48 4.15
CA PRO A 261 6.05 -3.22 3.95
C PRO A 261 5.10 -3.28 2.75
N TYR A 262 4.04 -4.09 2.85
CA TYR A 262 3.13 -4.30 1.73
C TYR A 262 2.43 -3.03 1.22
N GLU A 263 2.30 -1.97 2.01
CA GLU A 263 1.73 -0.70 1.55
C GLU A 263 2.52 -0.11 0.37
N VAL A 264 3.84 -0.30 0.35
CA VAL A 264 4.69 0.12 -0.77
C VAL A 264 4.53 -0.84 -1.95
N VAL A 265 4.44 -2.14 -1.66
CA VAL A 265 4.33 -3.17 -2.69
C VAL A 265 2.99 -3.08 -3.40
N ASP A 266 1.91 -2.77 -2.68
CA ASP A 266 0.56 -2.60 -3.20
C ASP A 266 0.46 -1.37 -4.13
N ILE A 267 1.21 -0.30 -3.85
CA ILE A 267 1.33 0.86 -4.76
C ILE A 267 2.00 0.46 -6.09
N LEU A 268 3.05 -0.36 -6.02
CA LEU A 268 3.80 -0.80 -7.21
C LEU A 268 3.08 -1.92 -7.99
N GLY A 269 2.27 -2.74 -7.33
CA GLY A 269 1.58 -3.87 -7.94
C GLY A 269 2.53 -4.85 -8.62
N ASP A 270 2.23 -5.20 -9.87
CA ASP A 270 3.06 -6.06 -10.74
C ASP A 270 4.50 -5.55 -10.88
N TRP A 271 4.73 -4.25 -10.67
CA TRP A 271 6.03 -3.61 -10.79
C TRP A 271 6.85 -3.65 -9.49
N MET A 272 6.46 -4.43 -8.49
CA MET A 272 7.20 -4.51 -7.21
C MET A 272 8.68 -4.88 -7.36
N TYR A 273 9.03 -5.63 -8.41
CA TYR A 273 10.40 -6.05 -8.71
C TYR A 273 11.33 -4.86 -9.05
N LEU A 274 10.78 -3.68 -9.35
CA LEU A 274 11.57 -2.46 -9.54
C LEU A 274 12.32 -2.03 -8.28
N LEU A 275 11.87 -2.46 -7.10
CA LEU A 275 12.60 -2.29 -5.84
C LEU A 275 13.93 -3.08 -5.79
N ALA A 276 14.07 -4.11 -6.62
CA ALA A 276 15.27 -4.95 -6.71
C ALA A 276 16.15 -4.64 -7.93
N ALA A 277 15.67 -3.85 -8.90
CA ALA A 277 16.35 -3.64 -10.17
C ALA A 277 17.71 -2.94 -10.05
N SER A 278 17.78 -1.84 -9.28
CA SER A 278 19.03 -1.17 -8.96
C SER A 278 18.85 -0.31 -7.70
N THR A 279 19.94 0.15 -7.08
CA THR A 279 19.85 1.04 -5.91
C THR A 279 19.17 2.36 -6.27
N ASN A 280 19.48 2.93 -7.44
CA ASN A 280 18.90 4.20 -7.87
C ASN A 280 17.41 4.04 -8.26
N THR A 281 17.07 3.00 -9.02
CA THR A 281 15.68 2.69 -9.37
C THR A 281 14.82 2.49 -8.12
N ARG A 282 15.34 1.75 -7.13
CA ARG A 282 14.69 1.57 -5.84
C ARG A 282 14.47 2.90 -5.11
N GLN A 283 15.48 3.78 -5.08
CA GLN A 283 15.37 5.09 -4.43
C GLN A 283 14.29 5.96 -5.08
N LEU A 284 14.26 6.02 -6.40
CA LEU A 284 13.25 6.75 -7.16
C LEU A 284 11.84 6.15 -6.97
N ALA A 285 11.71 4.83 -7.04
CA ALA A 285 10.45 4.14 -6.82
C ALA A 285 9.89 4.39 -5.42
N LEU A 286 10.74 4.29 -4.38
CA LEU A 286 10.35 4.56 -3.00
C LEU A 286 9.98 6.03 -2.80
N LYS A 287 10.75 6.95 -3.39
CA LYS A 287 10.42 8.38 -3.35
C LYS A 287 9.04 8.66 -3.92
N LEU A 288 8.71 8.08 -5.09
CA LEU A 288 7.38 8.17 -5.70
C LEU A 288 6.28 7.61 -4.78
N CYS A 289 6.49 6.43 -4.18
CA CYS A 289 5.51 5.82 -3.28
C CYS A 289 5.28 6.65 -2.01
N LEU A 290 6.33 7.29 -1.49
CA LEU A 290 6.29 8.04 -0.23
C LEU A 290 5.79 9.47 -0.38
N GLU A 291 6.14 10.15 -1.47
CA GLU A 291 5.71 11.53 -1.75
C GLU A 291 4.32 11.56 -2.41
N GLY A 292 3.98 10.51 -3.17
CA GLY A 292 2.77 10.48 -3.98
C GLY A 292 2.93 11.23 -5.29
N ASN A 293 1.87 11.19 -6.11
CA ASN A 293 1.75 12.04 -7.29
C ASN A 293 0.31 12.56 -7.38
N ASP A 294 0.04 13.48 -8.31
CA ASP A 294 -1.28 14.10 -8.46
C ASP A 294 -2.43 13.10 -8.74
N ARG A 295 -2.09 11.89 -9.21
CA ARG A 295 -3.03 10.80 -9.55
C ARG A 295 -3.13 9.73 -8.46
N TYR A 296 -2.08 9.49 -7.68
CA TYR A 296 -1.99 8.51 -6.60
C TYR A 296 -2.01 9.22 -5.25
N CYS A 297 -3.15 9.11 -4.57
CA CYS A 297 -3.55 9.67 -3.27
C CYS A 297 -2.42 10.14 -2.31
N GLY A 298 -1.69 11.21 -2.64
CA GLY A 298 -0.85 11.99 -1.73
C GLY A 298 0.19 11.23 -0.89
N GLY A 299 0.68 10.08 -1.38
CA GLY A 299 1.79 9.30 -0.81
C GLY A 299 1.38 8.10 0.06
N LEU A 300 2.33 7.62 0.87
CA LEU A 300 2.16 6.38 1.64
C LEU A 300 0.97 6.50 2.59
N THR A 301 -0.01 5.62 2.40
CA THR A 301 -1.28 5.64 3.10
C THR A 301 -1.43 4.40 3.97
N VAL A 302 -1.83 4.58 5.22
CA VAL A 302 -2.14 3.49 6.15
C VAL A 302 -3.65 3.41 6.37
N LEU A 303 -4.23 2.24 6.12
CA LEU A 303 -5.59 1.89 6.47
C LEU A 303 -5.58 0.93 7.66
N ALA A 304 -6.28 1.30 8.73
CA ALA A 304 -6.46 0.47 9.91
C ALA A 304 -7.93 0.45 10.35
N LEU A 305 -8.51 -0.73 10.49
CA LEU A 305 -9.92 -0.89 10.84
C LEU A 305 -10.16 -0.96 12.36
N ASN A 306 -9.08 -1.08 13.15
CA ASN A 306 -9.08 -1.08 14.61
C ASN A 306 -7.69 -0.68 15.16
N LEU A 307 -7.62 -0.43 16.46
CA LEU A 307 -6.38 -0.01 17.13
C LEU A 307 -5.26 -1.06 17.13
N PRO A 308 -5.54 -2.37 17.32
CA PRO A 308 -4.52 -3.41 17.18
C PRO A 308 -3.88 -3.46 15.79
N GLU A 309 -4.67 -3.39 14.71
CA GLU A 309 -4.18 -3.38 13.33
C GLU A 309 -3.32 -2.14 13.06
N PHE A 310 -3.74 -0.98 13.55
CA PHE A 310 -2.94 0.24 13.46
C PHE A 310 -1.60 0.08 14.19
N THR A 311 -1.64 -0.45 15.41
CA THR A 311 -0.44 -0.67 16.23
C THR A 311 0.53 -1.64 15.55
N ASP A 312 0.05 -2.75 15.02
CA ASP A 312 0.87 -3.73 14.30
C ASP A 312 1.48 -3.11 13.05
N THR A 313 0.68 -2.40 12.25
CA THR A 313 1.14 -1.70 11.04
C THR A 313 2.20 -0.65 11.36
N PHE A 314 1.94 0.20 12.35
CA PHE A 314 2.86 1.24 12.79
C PHE A 314 4.20 0.66 13.27
N ASN A 315 4.15 -0.42 14.07
CA ASN A 315 5.34 -1.11 14.57
C ASN A 315 6.08 -1.86 13.45
N ARG A 316 5.38 -2.50 12.52
CA ARG A 316 5.97 -3.18 11.36
C ARG A 316 6.71 -2.18 10.47
N LEU A 317 6.05 -1.09 10.06
CA LEU A 317 6.67 -0.05 9.23
C LEU A 317 7.86 0.63 9.91
N SER A 318 7.91 0.62 11.25
CA SER A 318 9.05 1.13 12.00
C SER A 318 10.34 0.28 11.84
N ARG A 319 10.23 -0.96 11.38
CA ARG A 319 11.37 -1.89 11.18
C ARG A 319 11.99 -1.80 9.79
N HIS A 320 11.36 -1.08 8.86
CA HIS A 320 11.77 -1.01 7.47
C HIS A 320 12.30 0.38 7.14
N TYR A 321 13.61 0.51 6.89
CA TYR A 321 14.23 1.75 6.45
C TYR A 321 13.75 2.14 5.04
N GLN A 322 13.52 3.43 4.79
CA GLN A 322 13.08 3.94 3.49
C GLN A 322 14.16 3.79 2.43
N MET A 323 15.43 3.76 2.81
CA MET A 323 16.58 3.63 1.88
C MET A 323 16.60 4.65 0.73
N VAL A 324 15.90 5.79 0.88
CA VAL A 324 15.84 6.88 -0.13
C VAL A 324 17.20 7.58 -0.26
N GLN A 325 17.90 7.75 0.86
CA GLN A 325 19.25 8.35 0.88
C GLN A 325 20.35 7.27 0.94
N LYS A 326 21.55 7.64 0.46
CA LYS A 326 22.74 6.79 0.59
C LYS A 326 23.05 6.56 2.08
N ASN A 327 23.49 5.36 2.44
CA ASN A 327 23.78 4.96 3.83
C ASN A 327 22.60 5.08 4.81
N GLY A 328 21.34 5.01 4.32
CA GLY A 328 20.16 5.15 5.17
C GLY A 328 19.87 3.97 6.12
N VAL A 329 20.65 2.90 6.04
CA VAL A 329 20.56 1.75 6.96
C VAL A 329 21.76 1.81 7.91
N PRO A 330 21.54 1.79 9.24
CA PRO A 330 22.65 1.76 10.19
C PRO A 330 23.50 0.50 9.99
N LYS A 331 24.81 0.68 9.92
CA LYS A 331 25.76 -0.43 9.76
C LYS A 331 25.79 -1.26 11.04
N ARG A 332 25.74 -2.59 10.90
CA ARG A 332 25.71 -3.54 12.05
C ARG A 332 26.83 -3.31 13.07
N ASN A 333 28.00 -2.86 12.61
CA ASN A 333 29.19 -2.70 13.43
C ASN A 333 29.38 -1.25 13.95
N ASP A 334 28.45 -0.33 13.66
CA ASP A 334 28.53 1.07 14.06
C ASP A 334 27.45 1.41 15.10
N SER A 335 27.84 1.35 16.37
CA SER A 335 26.96 1.66 17.51
C SER A 335 26.42 3.09 17.46
N LYS A 336 27.20 4.06 16.95
CA LYS A 336 26.78 5.46 16.84
C LYS A 336 25.66 5.63 15.83
N SER A 337 25.74 4.93 14.70
CA SER A 337 24.66 4.92 13.70
C SER A 337 23.38 4.32 14.25
N PHE A 338 23.45 3.24 15.04
CA PHE A 338 22.25 2.67 15.68
C PHE A 338 21.62 3.61 16.70
N ILE A 339 22.42 4.26 17.55
CA ILE A 339 21.92 5.24 18.52
C ILE A 339 21.24 6.39 17.80
N SER A 340 21.84 6.89 16.72
CA SER A 340 21.29 7.96 15.90
C SER A 340 19.97 7.54 15.24
N ALA A 341 19.92 6.34 14.63
CA ALA A 341 18.71 5.81 14.03
C ALA A 341 17.58 5.65 15.06
N ARG A 342 17.91 5.21 16.30
CA ARG A 342 16.93 5.08 17.39
C ARG A 342 16.44 6.44 17.88
N ARG A 343 17.31 7.44 18.01
CA ARG A 343 16.90 8.81 18.35
C ARG A 343 15.93 9.38 17.31
N TYR A 344 16.25 9.21 16.04
CA TYR A 344 15.36 9.65 14.95
C TYR A 344 14.02 8.89 14.95
N LEU A 345 14.06 7.58 15.24
CA LEU A 345 12.85 6.76 15.37
C LEU A 345 11.91 7.33 16.45
N ASP A 346 12.41 7.76 17.59
CA ASP A 346 11.51 8.26 18.65
C ASP A 346 11.14 9.73 18.49
N PHE A 347 12.02 10.56 17.94
CA PHE A 347 11.87 12.01 17.90
C PHE A 347 12.27 12.62 16.53
N PRO A 348 11.56 12.29 15.44
CA PRO A 348 11.97 12.72 14.09
C PRO A 348 11.90 14.25 13.91
N LYS A 349 10.95 14.92 14.56
CA LYS A 349 10.81 16.39 14.52
C LYS A 349 11.94 17.12 15.26
N GLN A 350 12.54 16.50 16.28
CA GLN A 350 13.64 17.09 17.06
C GLN A 350 15.00 16.88 16.38
N TYR A 351 15.16 15.80 15.59
CA TYR A 351 16.41 15.46 14.92
C TYR A 351 16.25 15.38 13.39
N PRO A 352 15.80 16.45 12.70
CA PRO A 352 15.55 16.41 11.26
C PRO A 352 16.80 16.10 10.43
N HIS A 353 18.00 16.44 10.93
CA HIS A 353 19.28 16.13 10.28
C HIS A 353 19.62 14.62 10.25
N LEU A 354 18.85 13.77 10.94
CA LEU A 354 18.99 12.31 10.94
C LEU A 354 17.99 11.61 10.01
N ASP A 355 17.30 12.36 9.15
CA ASP A 355 16.30 11.89 8.18
C ASP A 355 16.78 10.74 7.28
N ARG A 356 18.09 10.63 7.03
CA ARG A 356 18.69 9.49 6.34
C ARG A 356 18.30 8.13 6.95
N PHE A 357 18.07 8.08 8.26
CA PHE A 357 17.65 6.87 8.98
C PHE A 357 16.12 6.71 9.04
N ALA A 358 15.37 7.46 8.23
CA ALA A 358 13.93 7.35 8.17
C ALA A 358 13.51 5.94 7.78
N THR A 359 12.61 5.40 8.59
CA THR A 359 11.81 4.20 8.31
C THR A 359 10.53 4.53 7.57
N LEU A 360 9.91 3.54 6.92
CA LEU A 360 8.68 3.71 6.15
C LEU A 360 7.55 4.30 6.99
N ARG A 361 7.57 4.05 8.30
CA ARG A 361 6.67 4.72 9.24
C ARG A 361 6.76 6.24 9.15
N HIS A 362 7.96 6.82 9.08
CA HIS A 362 8.10 8.28 8.95
C HIS A 362 7.65 8.80 7.60
N GLY A 363 7.46 7.93 6.61
CA GLY A 363 7.00 8.28 5.28
C GLY A 363 5.48 8.26 5.14
N ILE A 364 4.75 7.86 6.18
CA ILE A 364 3.28 7.87 6.19
C ILE A 364 2.81 9.32 5.99
N ARG A 365 2.03 9.52 4.92
CA ARG A 365 1.40 10.80 4.58
C ARG A 365 -0.04 10.84 5.04
N LYS A 366 -0.78 9.75 4.85
CA LYS A 366 -2.20 9.68 5.17
C LYS A 366 -2.53 8.52 6.09
N ILE A 367 -3.41 8.75 7.05
CA ILE A 367 -3.93 7.72 7.94
C ILE A 367 -5.44 7.67 7.83
N TYR A 368 -5.96 6.46 7.65
CA TYR A 368 -7.36 6.12 7.65
C TYR A 368 -7.58 5.16 8.81
N PHE A 369 -8.27 5.61 9.85
CA PHE A 369 -8.51 4.76 11.01
C PHE A 369 -9.97 4.75 11.41
N ARG A 370 -10.42 3.55 11.74
CA ARG A 370 -11.71 3.28 12.38
C ARG A 370 -11.41 2.71 13.76
N LEU A 371 -12.03 3.29 14.79
CA LEU A 371 -11.88 2.83 16.17
C LEU A 371 -13.24 2.43 16.73
N ASN A 372 -13.21 1.49 17.66
CA ASN A 372 -14.34 1.27 18.55
C ASN A 372 -14.41 2.38 19.61
N PHE A 373 -15.50 2.44 20.37
CA PHE A 373 -15.66 3.52 21.36
C PHE A 373 -14.53 3.50 22.40
N LEU A 374 -14.19 2.34 22.93
CA LEU A 374 -13.21 2.19 23.99
C LEU A 374 -11.79 2.58 23.53
N ASP A 375 -11.36 2.05 22.39
CA ASP A 375 -10.10 2.37 21.72
C ASP A 375 -10.02 3.84 21.37
N ALA A 376 -11.11 4.47 20.93
CA ALA A 376 -11.14 5.91 20.68
C ALA A 376 -10.90 6.71 21.97
N LEU A 377 -11.59 6.37 23.07
CA LEU A 377 -11.38 7.04 24.36
C LEU A 377 -9.93 6.93 24.84
N HIS A 378 -9.30 5.76 24.69
CA HIS A 378 -7.90 5.55 25.03
C HIS A 378 -6.93 6.26 24.07
N PHE A 379 -7.13 6.13 22.76
CA PHE A 379 -6.25 6.69 21.74
C PHE A 379 -6.19 8.22 21.83
N TRP A 380 -7.35 8.86 22.02
CA TRP A 380 -7.47 10.31 22.16
C TRP A 380 -7.24 10.84 23.58
N LYS A 381 -6.80 9.97 24.51
CA LYS A 381 -6.48 10.34 25.89
C LYS A 381 -7.61 11.09 26.61
N VAL A 382 -8.83 10.59 26.52
CA VAL A 382 -9.99 11.19 27.21
C VAL A 382 -9.78 11.14 28.73
N THR A 383 -9.92 12.29 29.40
CA THR A 383 -9.84 12.36 30.87
C THR A 383 -11.19 12.67 31.53
N ASP A 384 -12.19 13.00 30.73
CA ASP A 384 -13.53 13.39 31.15
C ASP A 384 -14.16 12.33 32.07
N GLY A 385 -14.80 12.79 33.16
CA GLY A 385 -15.48 11.90 34.10
C GLY A 385 -14.58 10.93 34.86
N GLY A 386 -13.26 11.15 34.91
CA GLY A 386 -12.32 10.24 35.55
C GLY A 386 -11.98 9.01 34.71
N PHE A 387 -12.22 9.02 33.39
CA PHE A 387 -11.91 7.89 32.50
C PHE A 387 -10.45 7.42 32.62
N LYS A 388 -9.52 8.35 32.86
CA LYS A 388 -8.09 8.08 33.08
C LYS A 388 -7.83 7.09 34.22
N ASN A 389 -8.69 7.05 35.24
CA ASN A 389 -8.56 6.14 36.39
C ASN A 389 -8.97 4.70 36.05
N HIS A 390 -9.68 4.50 34.94
CA HIS A 390 -10.10 3.20 34.46
C HIS A 390 -9.14 2.61 33.41
N VAL A 391 -8.00 3.25 33.17
CA VAL A 391 -6.95 2.70 32.32
C VAL A 391 -6.29 1.56 33.08
N ASN A 392 -6.55 0.32 32.64
CA ASN A 392 -5.82 -0.84 33.17
C ASN A 392 -4.33 -0.65 32.91
N SER A 393 -3.56 -0.45 33.99
CA SER A 393 -2.10 -0.23 33.98
C SER A 393 -1.29 -1.31 33.26
N GLY A 394 -1.91 -2.47 32.96
CA GLY A 394 -1.30 -3.58 32.24
C GLY A 394 -1.32 -3.47 30.71
N ARG A 395 -2.24 -2.69 30.10
CA ARG A 395 -2.31 -2.54 28.63
C ARG A 395 -1.64 -1.26 28.17
N ARG A 396 -0.55 -1.39 27.42
CA ARG A 396 0.09 -0.25 26.73
C ARG A 396 -0.68 0.04 25.43
N TYR A 397 -1.63 0.95 25.52
CA TYR A 397 -2.31 1.48 24.32
C TYR A 397 -1.38 2.43 23.57
N ILE A 398 -1.40 2.33 22.24
CA ILE A 398 -0.90 3.40 21.38
C ILE A 398 -1.85 4.60 21.49
N THR A 399 -1.33 5.81 21.58
CA THR A 399 -2.14 7.03 21.74
C THR A 399 -1.84 8.03 20.61
N CYS A 400 -2.60 9.13 20.52
CA CYS A 400 -2.45 10.16 19.51
C CYS A 400 -1.05 10.80 19.43
N ASP A 401 -0.20 10.66 20.46
CA ASP A 401 1.21 11.10 20.46
C ASP A 401 2.02 10.51 19.29
N VAL A 402 1.58 9.39 18.74
CA VAL A 402 2.21 8.80 17.56
C VAL A 402 2.25 9.72 16.35
N PHE A 403 1.34 10.70 16.26
CA PHE A 403 1.38 11.69 15.20
C PHE A 403 2.63 12.57 15.28
N GLU A 404 3.21 12.80 16.48
CA GLU A 404 4.48 13.50 16.62
C GLU A 404 5.66 12.74 15.98
N LYS A 405 5.55 11.40 15.91
CA LYS A 405 6.51 10.51 15.26
C LYS A 405 6.35 10.43 13.74
N LEU A 406 5.41 11.18 13.17
CA LEU A 406 5.10 11.18 11.74
C LEU A 406 5.37 12.57 11.16
N PRO A 407 6.63 12.88 10.79
CA PRO A 407 7.01 14.22 10.30
C PRO A 407 6.34 14.56 8.96
N CYS A 408 5.90 13.54 8.24
CA CYS A 408 5.40 13.61 6.88
C CYS A 408 3.87 13.57 6.78
N LEU A 409 3.16 13.42 7.91
CA LEU A 409 1.71 13.28 7.95
C LEU A 409 1.03 14.56 7.46
N ASN A 410 0.28 14.47 6.36
CA ASN A 410 -0.47 15.58 5.78
C ASN A 410 -1.97 15.44 6.03
N GLY A 411 -2.50 14.21 6.06
CA GLY A 411 -3.93 13.95 6.07
C GLY A 411 -4.36 12.86 7.03
N VAL A 412 -5.48 13.09 7.71
CA VAL A 412 -6.02 12.17 8.72
C VAL A 412 -7.52 12.01 8.51
N LYS A 413 -7.93 10.82 8.06
CA LYS A 413 -9.33 10.45 7.89
C LYS A 413 -9.78 9.57 9.06
N VAL A 414 -10.72 10.08 9.85
CA VAL A 414 -11.23 9.40 11.05
C VAL A 414 -12.66 8.95 10.82
N PHE A 415 -12.96 7.69 11.07
CA PHE A 415 -14.35 7.23 11.14
C PHE A 415 -14.79 7.17 12.59
N MET A 416 -15.84 7.93 12.92
CA MET A 416 -16.42 7.90 14.26
C MET A 416 -16.95 6.48 14.60
N PRO A 417 -16.86 6.04 15.87
CA PRO A 417 -17.32 4.70 16.26
C PRO A 417 -18.83 4.50 16.04
N GLU A 418 -19.22 3.39 15.41
CA GLU A 418 -20.62 3.08 15.05
C GLU A 418 -21.17 1.81 15.72
N GLU A 419 -20.48 1.30 16.73
CA GLU A 419 -20.79 0.01 17.31
C GLU A 419 -22.17 -0.03 17.95
N LYS A 420 -22.68 -1.25 18.17
CA LYS A 420 -23.89 -1.45 18.98
C LYS A 420 -23.64 -0.81 20.34
N TRP A 421 -24.54 0.07 20.78
CA TRP A 421 -24.46 0.83 22.04
C TRP A 421 -24.70 -0.06 23.26
N LYS A 422 -23.85 -1.07 23.40
CA LYS A 422 -23.89 -2.11 24.43
C LYS A 422 -22.46 -2.43 24.82
N ASP A 423 -22.23 -2.59 26.11
CA ASP A 423 -20.92 -2.98 26.63
C ASP A 423 -20.62 -4.41 26.20
N VAL A 424 -19.35 -4.68 25.87
CA VAL A 424 -18.89 -6.02 25.54
C VAL A 424 -18.59 -6.78 26.83
N ALA A 425 -19.00 -8.04 26.90
CA ALA A 425 -18.68 -8.90 28.04
C ALA A 425 -17.16 -9.02 28.22
N GLY A 426 -16.65 -8.74 29.42
CA GLY A 426 -15.21 -8.76 29.71
C GLY A 426 -14.42 -7.57 29.14
N GLN A 427 -15.08 -6.46 28.77
CA GLN A 427 -14.36 -5.24 28.39
C GLN A 427 -13.50 -4.71 29.55
N ASP A 428 -12.31 -4.26 29.20
CA ASP A 428 -11.39 -3.60 30.15
C ASP A 428 -11.75 -2.12 30.23
N GLY A 429 -12.22 -1.64 31.39
CA GLY A 429 -12.55 -0.23 31.61
C GLY A 429 -13.92 -0.03 32.26
N PRO A 430 -14.41 1.21 32.31
CA PRO A 430 -15.71 1.49 32.88
C PRO A 430 -16.82 1.00 31.92
N ARG A 431 -18.04 0.89 32.43
CA ARG A 431 -19.21 0.76 31.56
C ARG A 431 -19.37 2.03 30.75
N LEU A 432 -19.55 1.88 29.44
CA LEU A 432 -19.72 3.00 28.52
C LEU A 432 -21.21 3.33 28.34
N TRP A 433 -22.09 2.36 28.59
CA TRP A 433 -23.51 2.49 28.27
C TRP A 433 -24.37 2.31 29.52
N ASP A 434 -25.27 3.28 29.74
CA ASP A 434 -26.34 3.09 30.71
C ASP A 434 -27.29 1.99 30.21
N LYS A 435 -27.84 1.20 31.14
CA LYS A 435 -28.69 0.05 30.80
C LYS A 435 -30.04 0.47 30.19
N LEU A 436 -30.55 1.62 30.60
CA LEU A 436 -31.87 2.11 30.20
C LEU A 436 -31.73 3.22 29.15
N ASP A 437 -30.80 4.15 29.37
CA ASP A 437 -30.69 5.39 28.61
C ASP A 437 -29.28 5.61 28.01
N PRO A 438 -28.82 4.75 27.07
CA PRO A 438 -27.50 4.90 26.45
C PRO A 438 -27.39 6.18 25.62
N CYS A 439 -26.27 6.90 25.77
CA CYS A 439 -26.05 8.20 25.12
C CYS A 439 -24.80 8.22 24.20
N PRO A 440 -24.89 7.67 22.98
CA PRO A 440 -23.79 7.66 22.01
C PRO A 440 -23.33 9.06 21.62
N ARG A 441 -24.26 10.01 21.51
CA ARG A 441 -23.97 11.40 21.16
C ARG A 441 -23.03 12.05 22.17
N LYS A 442 -23.20 11.79 23.47
CA LYS A 442 -22.33 12.33 24.51
C LYS A 442 -20.91 11.76 24.40
N LEU A 443 -20.76 10.47 24.14
CA LEU A 443 -19.45 9.86 23.91
C LEU A 443 -18.78 10.39 22.63
N HIS A 444 -19.54 10.52 21.53
CA HIS A 444 -19.05 11.11 20.29
C HIS A 444 -18.54 12.53 20.50
N ARG A 445 -19.27 13.37 21.24
CA ARG A 445 -18.82 14.74 21.56
C ARG A 445 -17.52 14.77 22.35
N ILE A 446 -17.37 13.90 23.35
CA ILE A 446 -16.14 13.81 24.15
C ILE A 446 -14.96 13.40 23.27
N ILE A 447 -15.16 12.38 22.43
CA ILE A 447 -14.16 11.91 21.46
C ILE A 447 -13.82 13.02 20.47
N ALA A 448 -14.83 13.67 19.87
CA ALA A 448 -14.68 14.73 18.88
C ALA A 448 -13.90 15.93 19.43
N LYS A 449 -14.18 16.34 20.68
CA LYS A 449 -13.45 17.41 21.36
C LYS A 449 -11.96 17.10 21.47
N ARG A 450 -11.60 15.90 21.95
CA ARG A 450 -10.19 15.49 22.09
C ARG A 450 -9.51 15.27 20.74
N MET A 451 -10.25 14.74 19.78
CA MET A 451 -9.79 14.59 18.41
C MET A 451 -9.46 15.95 17.79
N ALA A 452 -10.32 16.96 17.97
CA ALA A 452 -10.08 18.31 17.46
C ALA A 452 -8.81 18.93 18.06
N GLU A 453 -8.58 18.75 19.36
CA GLU A 453 -7.34 19.19 20.04
C GLU A 453 -6.09 18.48 19.51
N ALA A 454 -6.13 17.15 19.40
CA ALA A 454 -4.98 16.36 18.96
C ALA A 454 -4.65 16.53 17.47
N LEU A 455 -5.67 16.78 16.63
CA LEU A 455 -5.53 16.96 15.19
C LEU A 455 -5.41 18.42 14.75
N ALA A 456 -5.47 19.37 15.69
CA ALA A 456 -5.29 20.79 15.39
C ALA A 456 -4.04 21.08 14.55
N PRO A 457 -2.86 20.44 14.74
CA PRO A 457 -1.69 20.72 13.91
C PRO A 457 -1.83 20.35 12.41
N TYR A 458 -2.85 19.59 12.02
CA TYR A 458 -3.00 19.06 10.67
C TYR A 458 -4.16 19.75 9.93
N LYS A 459 -3.91 20.14 8.67
CA LYS A 459 -4.88 20.87 7.85
C LYS A 459 -5.90 19.96 7.15
N ASP A 460 -5.47 18.79 6.63
CA ASP A 460 -6.36 17.86 5.92
C ASP A 460 -6.94 16.82 6.88
N VAL A 461 -7.86 17.25 7.73
CA VAL A 461 -8.56 16.37 8.69
C VAL A 461 -9.96 16.10 8.17
N GLN A 462 -10.26 14.84 7.88
CA GLN A 462 -11.53 14.41 7.30
C GLN A 462 -12.26 13.45 8.24
N PRO A 463 -12.96 13.98 9.25
CA PRO A 463 -13.82 13.16 10.09
C PRO A 463 -15.06 12.71 9.29
N ARG A 464 -15.47 11.45 9.45
CA ARG A 464 -16.62 10.85 8.77
C ARG A 464 -17.51 10.14 9.79
N ARG A 465 -18.77 9.92 9.40
CA ARG A 465 -19.77 9.17 10.16
C ARG A 465 -20.16 9.82 11.50
N PHE A 466 -20.27 11.15 11.53
CA PHE A 466 -20.96 11.81 12.65
C PHE A 466 -22.44 11.40 12.70
N MET A 467 -23.03 11.45 13.89
CA MET A 467 -24.45 11.14 14.08
C MET A 467 -25.38 12.07 13.31
N ASP A 468 -25.02 13.35 13.16
CA ASP A 468 -25.76 14.33 12.37
C ASP A 468 -24.84 15.44 11.86
N LYS A 469 -25.39 16.31 10.99
CA LYS A 469 -24.66 17.46 10.41
C LYS A 469 -24.23 18.47 11.47
N ARG A 470 -24.96 18.60 12.58
CA ARG A 470 -24.66 19.56 13.66
C ARG A 470 -23.43 19.13 14.45
N GLU A 471 -23.29 17.84 14.79
CA GLU A 471 -22.08 17.34 15.45
C GLU A 471 -20.86 17.48 14.55
N LYS A 472 -21.01 17.28 13.23
CA LYS A 472 -19.93 17.53 12.26
C LYS A 472 -19.51 19.00 12.26
N GLN A 473 -20.47 19.91 12.13
CA GLN A 473 -20.20 21.34 12.14
C GLN A 473 -19.53 21.80 13.44
N ASN A 474 -20.05 21.35 14.60
CA ASN A 474 -19.43 21.64 15.90
C ASN A 474 -17.97 21.19 15.93
N PHE A 475 -17.66 20.00 15.39
CA PHE A 475 -16.28 19.52 15.32
C PHE A 475 -15.41 20.41 14.43
N GLU A 476 -15.90 20.82 13.26
CA GLU A 476 -15.18 21.70 12.34
C GLU A 476 -14.86 23.05 13.02
N GLU A 477 -15.85 23.66 13.68
CA GLU A 477 -15.66 24.89 14.46
C GLU A 477 -14.64 24.72 15.60
N LEU A 478 -14.71 23.60 16.33
CA LEU A 478 -13.75 23.26 17.39
C LEU A 478 -12.34 23.07 16.84
N HIS A 479 -12.20 22.38 15.71
CA HIS A 479 -10.92 22.13 15.06
C HIS A 479 -10.31 23.43 14.52
N ASP A 480 -11.09 24.25 13.83
CA ASP A 480 -10.66 25.55 13.31
C ASP A 480 -10.23 26.48 14.45
N PHE A 481 -11.01 26.55 15.53
CA PHE A 481 -10.65 27.31 16.72
C PHE A 481 -9.32 26.85 17.32
N LYS A 482 -9.13 25.53 17.47
CA LYS A 482 -7.89 24.97 18.03
C LYS A 482 -6.70 25.17 17.09
N TYR A 483 -6.89 25.00 15.79
CA TYR A 483 -5.87 25.28 14.77
C TYR A 483 -5.42 26.74 14.84
N GLN A 484 -6.36 27.68 14.90
CA GLN A 484 -6.06 29.11 15.04
C GLN A 484 -5.33 29.41 16.35
N SER A 485 -5.74 28.81 17.47
CA SER A 485 -5.10 29.01 18.78
C SER A 485 -3.65 28.51 18.88
N GLN A 486 -3.23 27.63 17.96
CA GLN A 486 -1.86 27.11 17.90
C GLN A 486 -0.94 27.90 16.96
N ARG A 487 -1.50 28.79 16.12
CA ARG A 487 -0.69 29.65 15.25
C ARG A 487 -0.20 30.84 16.07
N PHE A 488 1.12 31.01 16.14
CA PHE A 488 1.70 32.26 16.62
C PHE A 488 1.12 33.42 15.81
N THR A 489 0.53 34.38 16.52
CA THR A 489 0.08 35.64 15.94
C THR A 489 1.28 36.54 15.69
N GLN A 490 1.13 37.55 14.83
CA GLN A 490 2.20 38.54 14.60
C GLN A 490 2.63 39.19 15.92
N ARG A 491 1.67 39.44 16.82
CA ARG A 491 1.92 39.95 18.16
C ARG A 491 2.76 39.00 19.02
N ASP A 492 2.52 37.69 18.95
CA ASP A 492 3.32 36.71 19.69
C ASP A 492 4.76 36.65 19.15
N PHE A 493 4.95 36.83 17.83
CA PHE A 493 6.28 36.98 17.26
C PHE A 493 6.94 38.29 17.67
N ASP A 494 6.21 39.39 17.61
CA ASP A 494 6.70 40.70 18.03
C ASP A 494 7.08 40.68 19.53
N GLU A 495 6.34 39.97 20.39
CA GLU A 495 6.71 39.72 21.79
C GLU A 495 7.96 38.82 21.92
N LEU A 496 8.05 37.74 21.12
CA LEU A 496 9.21 36.85 21.13
C LEU A 496 10.51 37.55 20.69
N TYR A 497 10.37 38.57 19.83
CA TYR A 497 11.48 39.34 19.26
C TYR A 497 11.61 40.75 19.85
N ALA A 498 10.74 41.16 20.77
CA ALA A 498 10.83 42.44 21.47
C ALA A 498 11.95 42.39 22.53
N ASP A 499 13.14 42.81 22.12
CA ASP A 499 14.15 43.53 22.90
C ASP A 499 14.43 43.11 24.35
N CYS A 500 14.54 41.81 24.62
CA CYS A 500 15.24 41.28 25.79
C CYS A 500 16.08 40.06 25.38
N GLY A 501 17.40 40.23 25.29
CA GLY A 501 18.43 39.24 24.90
C GLY A 501 17.97 37.79 24.91
N GLY A 502 17.74 37.23 23.71
CA GLY A 502 17.16 35.90 23.50
C GLY A 502 17.88 34.77 24.23
N GLY A 503 17.37 34.43 25.41
CA GLY A 503 17.78 33.29 26.21
C GLY A 503 17.04 33.27 27.54
N ILE A 504 16.18 32.27 27.76
CA ILE A 504 15.67 31.98 29.11
C ILE A 504 16.86 31.43 29.89
N GLN A 505 17.39 32.23 30.82
CA GLN A 505 18.45 31.80 31.72
C GLN A 505 17.83 30.86 32.75
N LEU A 506 17.85 29.56 32.45
CA LEU A 506 17.37 28.54 33.38
C LEU A 506 18.25 28.56 34.62
N THR A 507 17.65 28.82 35.79
CA THR A 507 18.40 28.69 37.04
C THR A 507 18.74 27.21 37.25
N GLN A 508 19.81 26.93 38.00
CA GLN A 508 20.24 25.56 38.26
C GLN A 508 19.14 24.72 38.95
N ALA A 509 18.15 25.36 39.58
CA ALA A 509 16.96 24.72 40.16
C ALA A 509 15.92 24.27 39.10
N ASP A 510 15.83 24.98 37.97
CA ASP A 510 14.87 24.68 36.89
C ASP A 510 15.31 23.49 36.04
N LEU A 511 16.62 23.20 35.99
CA LEU A 511 17.18 22.02 35.32
C LEU A 511 16.83 20.69 36.03
N PHE A 512 16.37 20.74 37.28
CA PHE A 512 16.01 19.54 38.06
C PHE A 512 14.52 19.41 38.39
N LYS A 513 13.66 20.36 38.01
CA LYS A 513 12.20 20.27 38.22
C LYS A 513 11.49 19.60 37.04
N GLY A 514 11.78 18.31 36.86
CA GLY A 514 10.90 17.43 36.09
C GLY A 514 9.56 17.25 36.80
N CYS A 515 8.47 17.64 36.14
CA CYS A 515 7.09 17.26 36.44
C CYS A 515 6.54 17.66 37.82
N SER A 516 5.91 18.84 37.92
CA SER A 516 4.76 19.04 38.82
C SER A 516 3.90 20.24 38.42
N LYS A 517 2.66 19.91 37.99
CA LYS A 517 1.44 20.74 37.98
C LYS A 517 1.46 21.99 37.09
N MET A 518 1.01 21.81 35.84
CA MET A 518 0.36 22.90 35.11
C MET A 518 -0.96 23.24 35.80
N SER A 519 -1.02 24.47 36.28
CA SER A 519 -2.19 25.15 36.82
C SER A 519 -3.33 25.16 35.81
N SER A 520 -4.54 24.85 36.27
CA SER A 520 -5.76 24.88 35.49
C SER A 520 -6.11 26.29 35.04
N CYS A 521 -6.19 26.51 33.74
CA CYS A 521 -6.80 27.70 33.17
C CYS A 521 -8.33 27.52 33.20
N GLU A 522 -9.00 28.30 34.02
CA GLU A 522 -10.45 28.33 34.17
C GLU A 522 -11.11 28.72 32.84
N THR A 523 -11.94 27.82 32.32
CA THR A 523 -12.78 28.09 31.15
C THR A 523 -14.10 28.66 31.66
N LEU A 524 -14.36 29.94 31.36
CA LEU A 524 -15.65 30.58 31.54
C LEU A 524 -16.70 29.87 30.66
N VAL A 525 -17.59 29.13 31.29
CA VAL A 525 -18.79 28.55 30.66
C VAL A 525 -19.96 29.48 30.97
N ASN A 526 -20.50 30.13 29.92
CA ASN A 526 -21.78 30.83 30.02
C ASN A 526 -22.91 29.82 30.27
N PRO A 527 -23.75 29.98 31.30
CA PRO A 527 -24.88 29.09 31.54
C PRO A 527 -26.02 29.38 30.55
N VAL A 528 -26.48 28.33 29.87
CA VAL A 528 -27.75 28.29 29.14
C VAL A 528 -28.90 28.09 30.15
N PRO A 529 -30.08 28.71 29.98
CA PRO A 529 -31.14 28.70 31.01
C PRO A 529 -31.72 27.30 31.24
N GLU A 530 -31.84 26.91 32.50
CA GLU A 530 -32.33 25.62 32.95
C GLU A 530 -33.86 25.50 32.79
N GLY A 531 -34.28 24.55 31.95
CA GLY A 531 -35.62 23.98 31.93
C GLY A 531 -35.64 22.64 32.68
N ARG A 532 -36.15 22.68 33.93
CA ARG A 532 -36.56 21.59 34.84
C ARG A 532 -36.32 20.13 34.39
N VAL A 533 -35.32 19.46 34.98
CA VAL A 533 -35.36 18.03 35.34
C VAL A 533 -34.58 17.81 36.64
N ARG A 534 -35.17 17.02 37.55
CA ARG A 534 -34.78 16.77 38.95
C ARG A 534 -33.28 16.45 39.17
N PRO A 535 -32.64 16.97 40.24
CA PRO A 535 -31.31 16.53 40.63
C PRO A 535 -31.41 15.17 41.34
N ARG A 536 -30.90 14.10 40.72
CA ARG A 536 -30.56 12.86 41.44
C ARG A 536 -29.07 12.91 41.82
N ASN A 537 -28.82 13.09 43.11
CA ASN A 537 -27.63 12.72 43.87
C ASN A 537 -26.25 12.89 43.19
N LEU A 538 -25.59 14.01 43.53
CA LEU A 538 -24.24 14.46 43.18
C LEU A 538 -23.08 13.63 43.78
N ASN A 539 -23.16 12.29 43.82
CA ASN A 539 -22.04 11.46 44.28
C ASN A 539 -21.81 10.17 43.45
N SER A 540 -22.26 10.12 42.19
CA SER A 540 -22.12 8.93 41.35
C SER A 540 -21.34 9.20 40.07
N SER A 541 -20.45 8.26 39.73
CA SER A 541 -19.51 8.29 38.61
C SER A 541 -20.14 8.76 37.30
N PHE A 542 -19.46 9.68 36.59
CA PHE A 542 -19.83 10.12 35.23
C PHE A 542 -20.04 8.95 34.25
N TRP A 543 -19.45 7.79 34.55
CA TRP A 543 -19.54 6.56 33.79
C TRP A 543 -20.55 5.57 34.41
N PRO A 544 -21.49 5.02 33.62
CA PRO A 544 -21.79 5.36 32.23
C PRO A 544 -22.60 6.67 32.11
N PRO A 545 -22.43 7.46 31.03
CA PRO A 545 -23.22 8.67 30.82
C PRO A 545 -24.68 8.36 30.45
N ILE A 546 -25.60 8.97 31.21
CA ILE A 546 -27.05 8.92 30.96
C ILE A 546 -27.42 9.87 29.80
N CYS A 547 -28.40 9.48 28.99
CA CYS A 547 -28.92 10.31 27.91
C CYS A 547 -29.77 11.48 28.43
N VAL A 548 -29.31 12.70 28.14
CA VAL A 548 -30.01 13.97 28.43
C VAL A 548 -30.35 14.73 27.15
N CYS A 549 -30.33 14.05 26.01
CA CYS A 549 -30.64 14.66 24.72
C CYS A 549 -32.14 14.93 24.61
N ALA A 550 -32.52 16.04 23.95
CA ALA A 550 -33.93 16.41 23.73
C ALA A 550 -34.74 15.28 23.07
N VAL A 551 -34.10 14.55 22.15
CA VAL A 551 -34.60 13.27 21.63
C VAL A 551 -33.70 12.16 22.19
N PRO A 552 -34.26 11.15 22.90
CA PRO A 552 -33.49 10.03 23.41
C PRO A 552 -32.71 9.33 22.30
N CYS A 553 -31.39 9.21 22.45
CA CYS A 553 -30.54 8.67 21.40
C CYS A 553 -30.87 7.20 21.06
N ASN A 554 -31.42 6.44 22.00
CA ASN A 554 -31.89 5.07 21.78
C ASN A 554 -33.06 4.96 20.77
N THR A 555 -33.72 6.08 20.42
CA THR A 555 -34.81 6.12 19.42
C THR A 555 -34.36 6.50 18.02
N VAL A 556 -33.14 7.04 17.86
CA VAL A 556 -32.61 7.52 16.57
C VAL A 556 -31.74 6.43 15.94
N TRP A 557 -32.13 5.91 14.77
CA TRP A 557 -31.34 4.90 14.05
C TRP A 557 -30.42 5.57 13.02
N TRP A 558 -29.16 5.10 12.92
CA TRP A 558 -28.15 5.58 11.96
C TRP A 558 -28.55 5.53 10.47
N ARG A 559 -29.66 4.86 10.13
CA ARG A 559 -30.08 4.63 8.73
C ARG A 559 -30.71 5.85 8.06
N ASP A 560 -31.01 6.92 8.81
CA ASP A 560 -31.70 8.10 8.28
C ASP A 560 -30.77 9.16 7.67
N PHE A 561 -29.44 8.92 7.65
CA PHE A 561 -28.48 9.85 7.07
C PHE A 561 -27.79 9.21 5.84
N PRO A 562 -27.89 9.83 4.64
CA PRO A 562 -27.19 9.34 3.46
C PRO A 562 -25.68 9.33 3.71
N TYR A 563 -25.03 8.22 3.33
CA TYR A 563 -23.58 8.05 3.41
C TYR A 563 -22.88 9.03 2.47
N ASP A 564 -22.32 10.11 3.03
CA ASP A 564 -21.40 11.03 2.32
C ASP A 564 -19.92 10.67 2.55
#